data_AF-A0A7H0VDW8-F1
#
_entry.id   AF-A0A7H0VDW8-F1
#
_cell.length_a   1.000
_cell.length_b   1.000
_cell.length_c   1.000
_cell.angle_alpha   90.00
_cell.angle_beta   90.00
_cell.angle_gamma   90.00
#
_symmetry.space_group_name_H-M   'P 1'
#
loop_
_entity.id
_entity.type
_entity.pdbx_description
1 polymer ?
#
loop_
_entity_poly.entity_id
_entity_poly.type
_entity_poly.pdbx_seq_one_letter_code
_entity_poly.pdbx_strand_id
1 'polypeptide(L)'
;MKKALIFLVLILMVLSSCVGPQSENEKNPPSTSNNQADQNFKEVLAEIKSSEIYEKSENWLARGLNPSDQKVIRILRRATDDFLEKLETIYFSNESRPTKQRQISRIVDELPWDELDTEE
;
A
#
# COMPACT_ATOMS: atom_id res chain seq x y z
N MET A 1 2.84 -27.02 3.13
CA MET A 1 4.13 -26.47 3.64
C MET A 1 5.01 -25.94 2.50
N LYS A 2 4.51 -25.02 1.66
CA LYS A 2 5.31 -24.35 0.60
C LYS A 2 5.07 -22.84 0.51
N LYS A 3 4.08 -22.30 1.23
CA LYS A 3 3.73 -20.87 1.23
C LYS A 3 4.51 -20.03 2.25
N ALA A 4 5.08 -20.66 3.28
CA ALA A 4 5.88 -19.99 4.30
C ALA A 4 7.28 -19.54 3.80
N LEU A 5 7.73 -20.04 2.65
CA LEU A 5 9.08 -19.74 2.12
C LEU A 5 9.15 -18.42 1.34
N ILE A 6 8.00 -17.88 0.89
CA ILE A 6 7.97 -16.65 0.08
C ILE A 6 8.10 -15.40 0.95
N PHE A 7 7.64 -15.46 2.20
CA PHE A 7 7.67 -14.31 3.12
C PHE A 7 9.07 -13.99 3.66
N LEU A 8 10.01 -14.95 3.61
CA LEU A 8 11.38 -14.76 4.11
C LEU A 8 12.27 -13.96 3.14
N VAL A 9 11.91 -13.87 1.86
CA VAL A 9 12.73 -13.20 0.82
C VAL A 9 12.62 -11.67 0.89
N LEU A 10 11.50 -11.14 1.40
CA LEU A 10 11.26 -9.69 1.48
C LEU A 10 12.05 -8.98 2.58
N ILE A 11 12.50 -9.70 3.62
CA ILE A 11 13.22 -9.10 4.77
C ILE A 11 14.72 -8.95 4.48
N LEU A 12 15.29 -9.72 3.55
CA LEU A 12 16.72 -9.71 3.26
C LEU A 12 17.20 -8.56 2.35
N MET A 13 16.31 -7.85 1.66
CA MET A 13 16.71 -6.73 0.79
C MET A 13 16.96 -5.41 1.54
N VAL A 14 16.65 -5.33 2.84
CA VAL A 14 16.71 -4.08 3.60
C VAL A 14 18.10 -3.79 4.20
N LEU A 15 19.06 -4.73 4.15
CA LEU A 15 20.33 -4.61 4.89
C LEU A 15 21.63 -4.58 4.06
N SER A 16 21.57 -4.48 2.73
CA SER A 16 22.78 -4.52 1.88
C SER A 16 23.12 -3.22 1.15
N SER A 17 22.92 -2.05 1.74
CA SER A 17 23.43 -0.81 1.13
C SER A 17 24.07 0.13 2.15
N CYS A 18 25.27 -0.25 2.55
CA CYS A 18 26.29 0.66 3.06
C CYS A 18 27.54 0.59 2.16
N VAL A 19 27.93 1.75 1.62
CA VAL A 19 29.25 2.16 1.08
C VAL A 19 29.58 1.83 -0.39
N GLY A 20 29.91 2.89 -1.17
CA GLY A 20 30.08 2.98 -2.64
C GLY A 20 31.41 2.45 -3.25
N PRO A 21 31.96 2.96 -4.39
CA PRO A 21 31.79 4.28 -5.04
C PRO A 21 31.49 4.28 -6.57
N GLN A 22 31.43 5.49 -7.15
CA GLN A 22 31.10 5.88 -8.54
C GLN A 22 31.88 5.15 -9.67
N SER A 23 31.24 4.98 -10.82
CA SER A 23 31.86 4.89 -12.16
C SER A 23 30.84 5.25 -13.25
N GLU A 24 31.35 5.86 -14.31
CA GLU A 24 30.68 6.65 -15.35
C GLU A 24 29.91 5.86 -16.42
N ASN A 25 29.02 6.60 -17.11
CA ASN A 25 28.55 6.40 -18.49
C ASN A 25 27.82 5.09 -18.82
N GLU A 26 26.49 5.17 -18.86
CA GLU A 26 25.73 4.39 -19.82
C GLU A 26 24.49 5.15 -20.32
N LYS A 27 24.33 5.20 -21.64
CA LYS A 27 23.23 5.84 -22.35
C LYS A 27 21.89 5.27 -21.87
N ASN A 28 21.01 6.12 -21.33
CA ASN A 28 19.65 5.71 -21.01
C ASN A 28 18.83 5.48 -22.31
N PRO A 29 18.28 4.27 -22.55
CA PRO A 29 17.27 4.06 -23.57
C PRO A 29 15.88 4.56 -23.09
N PRO A 30 14.93 4.80 -24.01
CA PRO A 30 13.74 5.60 -23.73
C PRO A 30 12.66 4.88 -22.86
N SER A 31 12.34 5.51 -21.73
CA SER A 31 11.03 5.76 -21.10
C SER A 31 9.87 4.75 -21.18
N THR A 32 10.11 3.44 -21.30
CA THR A 32 9.01 2.45 -21.32
C THR A 32 8.63 1.94 -19.92
N SER A 33 9.52 2.04 -18.91
CA SER A 33 9.28 1.41 -17.60
C SER A 33 8.30 2.14 -16.68
N ASN A 34 8.14 3.47 -16.83
CA ASN A 34 7.26 4.24 -15.93
C ASN A 34 5.78 3.96 -16.23
N ASN A 35 5.41 3.84 -17.51
CA ASN A 35 4.01 3.61 -17.88
C ASN A 35 3.47 2.28 -17.37
N GLN A 36 4.26 1.20 -17.39
CA GLN A 36 3.80 -0.09 -16.89
C GLN A 36 3.64 -0.10 -15.36
N ALA A 37 4.59 0.50 -14.63
CA ALA A 37 4.50 0.60 -13.18
C ALA A 37 3.30 1.46 -12.74
N ASP A 38 3.06 2.57 -13.43
CA ASP A 38 1.94 3.47 -13.17
C ASP A 38 0.58 2.79 -13.42
N GLN A 39 0.46 2.01 -14.50
CA GLN A 39 -0.76 1.24 -14.78
C GLN A 39 -0.98 0.14 -13.73
N ASN A 40 0.05 -0.64 -13.42
CA ASN A 40 -0.05 -1.67 -12.39
C ASN A 40 -0.46 -1.08 -11.04
N PHE A 41 0.07 0.09 -10.67
CA PHE A 41 -0.31 0.78 -9.45
C PHE A 41 -1.79 1.17 -9.45
N LYS A 42 -2.29 1.77 -10.54
CA LYS A 42 -3.71 2.12 -10.69
C LYS A 42 -4.63 0.90 -10.66
N GLU A 43 -4.22 -0.21 -11.29
CA GLU A 43 -4.96 -1.47 -11.28
C GLU A 43 -5.12 -2.00 -9.84
N VAL A 44 -4.04 -2.00 -9.06
CA VAL A 44 -4.08 -2.41 -7.65
C VAL A 44 -5.00 -1.51 -6.83
N LEU A 45 -4.94 -0.18 -7.02
CA LEU A 45 -5.87 0.73 -6.32
C LEU A 45 -7.33 0.44 -6.68
N ALA A 46 -7.62 0.19 -7.96
CA ALA A 46 -8.97 -0.11 -8.43
C ALA A 46 -9.47 -1.46 -7.90
N GLU A 47 -8.60 -2.48 -7.84
CA GLU A 47 -8.93 -3.78 -7.25
C GLU A 47 -9.31 -3.64 -5.77
N ILE A 48 -8.53 -2.89 -4.98
CA ILE A 48 -8.83 -2.67 -3.56
C ILE A 48 -10.15 -1.90 -3.38
N LYS A 49 -10.33 -0.80 -4.14
CA LYS A 49 -11.56 0.03 -4.09
C LYS A 49 -12.82 -0.76 -4.46
N SER A 50 -12.71 -1.70 -5.41
CA SER A 50 -13.84 -2.53 -5.85
C SER A 50 -14.02 -3.82 -5.05
N SER A 51 -13.06 -4.18 -4.18
CA SER A 51 -13.16 -5.37 -3.33
C SER A 51 -14.28 -5.23 -2.30
N GLU A 52 -14.88 -6.35 -1.90
CA GLU A 52 -15.89 -6.43 -0.84
C GLU A 52 -15.28 -6.98 0.47
N ILE A 53 -14.03 -6.58 0.76
CA ILE A 53 -13.21 -7.16 1.84
C ILE A 53 -13.85 -7.00 3.23
N TYR A 54 -14.53 -5.87 3.47
CA TYR A 54 -15.19 -5.58 4.74
C TYR A 54 -16.66 -6.01 4.75
N GLU A 55 -17.31 -6.01 3.60
CA GLU A 55 -18.76 -6.20 3.45
C GLU A 55 -19.16 -7.69 3.49
N LYS A 56 -18.27 -8.59 3.06
CA LYS A 56 -18.50 -10.04 3.10
C LYS A 56 -18.03 -10.64 4.40
N SER A 57 -18.96 -11.25 5.14
CA SER A 57 -18.67 -11.90 6.43
C SER A 57 -17.65 -13.03 6.32
N GLU A 58 -17.58 -13.70 5.16
CA GLU A 58 -16.63 -14.78 4.92
C GLU A 58 -15.17 -14.31 5.02
N ASN A 59 -14.89 -13.04 4.70
CA ASN A 59 -13.54 -12.47 4.79
C ASN A 59 -13.09 -12.26 6.25
N TRP A 60 -14.03 -11.87 7.13
CA TRP A 60 -13.78 -11.77 8.57
C TRP A 60 -13.57 -13.15 9.19
N LEU A 61 -14.42 -14.11 8.85
CA LEU A 61 -14.33 -15.48 9.33
C LEU A 61 -13.03 -16.17 8.88
N ALA A 62 -12.55 -15.88 7.66
CA ALA A 62 -11.27 -16.37 7.18
C ALA A 62 -10.06 -15.84 7.99
N ARG A 63 -10.22 -14.70 8.66
CA ARG A 63 -9.24 -14.11 9.59
C ARG A 63 -9.46 -14.57 11.05
N GLY A 64 -10.49 -15.36 11.32
CA GLY A 64 -10.88 -15.76 12.68
C GLY A 64 -11.54 -14.63 13.48
N LEU A 65 -12.10 -13.63 12.80
CA LEU A 65 -12.75 -12.47 13.40
C LEU A 65 -14.28 -12.56 13.24
N ASN A 66 -14.99 -11.89 14.13
CA ASN A 66 -16.43 -11.67 13.93
C ASN A 66 -16.62 -10.50 12.95
N PRO A 67 -17.62 -10.54 12.06
CA PRO A 67 -17.94 -9.39 11.23
C PRO A 67 -18.34 -8.19 12.09
N SER A 68 -17.70 -7.04 11.86
CA SER A 68 -18.07 -5.80 12.51
C SER A 68 -19.46 -5.33 12.08
N ASP A 69 -20.01 -4.37 12.82
CA ASP A 69 -21.30 -3.79 12.47
C ASP A 69 -21.23 -2.98 11.16
N GLN A 70 -22.40 -2.71 10.57
CA GLN A 70 -22.46 -1.98 9.31
C GLN A 70 -21.93 -0.53 9.43
N LYS A 71 -21.87 0.04 10.64
CA LYS A 71 -21.36 1.39 10.86
C LYS A 71 -19.84 1.39 10.74
N VAL A 72 -19.16 0.44 11.38
CA VAL A 72 -17.72 0.22 11.30
C VAL A 72 -17.30 -0.13 9.88
N ILE A 73 -18.03 -1.02 9.19
CA ILE A 73 -17.75 -1.34 7.78
C ILE A 73 -17.76 -0.08 6.90
N ARG A 74 -18.71 0.85 7.12
CA ARG A 74 -18.75 2.13 6.39
C ARG A 74 -17.56 3.05 6.73
N ILE A 75 -17.09 3.04 7.98
CA ILE A 75 -15.90 3.80 8.40
C ILE A 75 -14.66 3.24 7.70
N LEU A 76 -14.45 1.92 7.78
CA LEU A 76 -13.34 1.23 7.11
C LEU A 76 -13.33 1.49 5.60
N ARG A 77 -14.50 1.39 4.94
CA ARG A 77 -14.63 1.67 3.51
C ARG A 77 -14.24 3.11 3.18
N ARG A 78 -14.81 4.09 3.90
CA ARG A 78 -14.50 5.51 3.68
C ARG A 78 -13.02 5.81 3.91
N ALA A 79 -12.45 5.30 4.99
CA ALA A 79 -11.05 5.51 5.34
C ALA A 79 -10.11 4.91 4.29
N THR A 80 -10.44 3.71 3.80
CA THR A 80 -9.70 3.04 2.72
C THR A 80 -9.75 3.87 1.44
N ASP A 81 -10.92 4.31 1.01
CA ASP A 81 -11.08 5.06 -0.24
C ASP A 81 -10.32 6.40 -0.18
N ASP A 82 -10.42 7.13 0.94
CA ASP A 82 -9.70 8.40 1.18
C ASP A 82 -8.18 8.18 1.22
N PHE A 83 -7.71 7.14 1.94
CA PHE A 83 -6.30 6.80 1.99
C PHE A 83 -5.74 6.49 0.59
N LEU A 84 -6.46 5.69 -0.21
CA LEU A 84 -6.01 5.32 -1.56
C LEU A 84 -6.01 6.51 -2.51
N GLU A 85 -6.96 7.44 -2.41
CA GLU A 85 -6.97 8.69 -3.18
C GLU A 85 -5.78 9.59 -2.85
N LYS A 86 -5.49 9.77 -1.55
CA LYS A 86 -4.31 10.52 -1.09
C LYS A 86 -3.01 9.84 -1.51
N LEU A 87 -2.93 8.51 -1.40
CA LEU A 87 -1.77 7.72 -1.80
C LEU A 87 -1.53 7.84 -3.32
N GLU A 88 -2.58 7.78 -4.13
CA GLU A 88 -2.50 7.99 -5.58
C GLU A 88 -1.90 9.37 -5.90
N THR A 89 -2.40 10.41 -5.23
CA THR A 89 -1.90 11.77 -5.39
C THR A 89 -0.41 11.88 -5.03
N ILE A 90 0.02 11.26 -3.92
CA ILE A 90 1.44 11.24 -3.52
C ILE A 90 2.29 10.49 -4.55
N TYR A 91 1.81 9.34 -5.04
CA TYR A 91 2.52 8.52 -6.02
C TYR A 91 2.82 9.30 -7.30
N PHE A 92 1.81 9.98 -7.86
CA PHE A 92 1.95 10.76 -9.10
C PHE A 92 2.54 12.16 -8.93
N SER A 93 2.81 12.60 -7.70
CA SER A 93 3.48 13.88 -7.47
C SER A 93 4.95 13.86 -7.93
N ASN A 94 5.48 15.02 -8.30
CA ASN A 94 6.90 15.21 -8.66
C ASN A 94 7.80 15.40 -7.43
N GLU A 95 7.31 15.05 -6.24
CA GLU A 95 8.02 15.21 -4.98
C GLU A 95 9.18 14.22 -4.83
N SER A 96 10.18 14.61 -4.02
CA SER A 96 11.30 13.73 -3.67
C SER A 96 10.83 12.51 -2.86
N ARG A 97 11.58 11.40 -2.93
CA ARG A 97 11.28 10.19 -2.12
C ARG A 97 11.14 10.48 -0.61
N PRO A 98 12.02 11.26 0.05
CA PRO A 98 11.84 11.61 1.46
C PRO A 98 10.59 12.44 1.73
N THR A 99 10.16 13.30 0.79
CA THR A 99 8.89 14.03 0.92
C THR A 99 7.71 13.08 0.80
N LYS A 100 7.68 12.20 -0.21
CA LYS A 100 6.61 11.19 -0.36
C LYS A 100 6.50 10.30 0.87
N GLN A 101 7.61 9.85 1.44
CA GLN A 101 7.61 9.04 2.66
C GLN A 101 6.98 9.79 3.85
N ARG A 102 7.30 11.08 4.05
CA ARG A 102 6.67 11.90 5.09
C ARG A 102 5.18 12.10 4.85
N GLN A 103 4.76 12.28 3.61
CA GLN A 103 3.35 12.40 3.25
C GLN A 103 2.60 11.09 3.51
N ILE A 104 3.18 9.94 3.16
CA ILE A 104 2.59 8.62 3.45
C ILE A 104 2.42 8.42 4.96
N SER A 105 3.45 8.74 5.76
CA SER A 105 3.35 8.66 7.23
C SER A 105 2.18 9.50 7.75
N ARG A 106 2.03 10.73 7.25
CA ARG A 106 0.95 11.63 7.67
C ARG A 106 -0.43 11.06 7.37
N ILE A 107 -0.65 10.50 6.18
CA ILE A 107 -1.97 9.96 5.83
C ILE A 107 -2.31 8.65 6.58
N VAL A 108 -1.30 7.96 7.13
CA VAL A 108 -1.52 6.86 8.08
C VAL A 108 -1.93 7.40 9.45
N ASP A 109 -1.31 8.49 9.91
CA ASP A 109 -1.67 9.15 11.17
C ASP A 109 -3.09 9.76 11.12
N GLU A 110 -3.60 10.06 9.92
CA GLU A 110 -4.96 10.60 9.68
C GLU A 110 -6.07 9.53 9.64
N LEU A 111 -5.73 8.23 9.70
CA LEU A 111 -6.74 7.17 9.76
C LEU A 111 -7.60 7.28 11.03
N PRO A 112 -8.87 6.84 11.01
CA PRO A 112 -9.82 7.04 12.12
C PRO A 112 -9.58 6.03 13.26
N TRP A 113 -8.36 5.97 13.77
CA TRP A 113 -7.95 4.99 14.79
C TRP A 113 -8.81 5.04 16.06
N ASP A 114 -9.28 6.22 16.45
CA ASP A 114 -10.14 6.39 17.62
C ASP A 114 -11.58 5.86 17.42
N GLU A 115 -11.96 5.54 16.18
CA GLU A 115 -13.28 5.00 15.82
C GLU A 115 -13.28 3.48 15.57
N LEU A 116 -12.10 2.84 15.63
CA LEU A 116 -11.89 1.42 15.33
C LEU A 116 -11.37 0.69 16.57
N ASP A 117 -11.71 -0.59 16.69
CA ASP A 117 -11.12 -1.47 17.68
C ASP A 117 -9.78 -2.08 17.18
N THR A 118 -9.26 -3.08 17.89
CA THR A 118 -7.96 -3.68 17.55
C THR A 118 -8.04 -4.69 16.40
N GLU A 119 -9.23 -5.24 16.10
CA GLU A 119 -9.47 -6.24 15.07
C GLU A 119 -9.59 -5.62 13.67
N GLU A 120 -10.03 -4.36 13.63
CA GLU A 120 -10.28 -3.54 12.44
C GLU A 120 -9.02 -2.86 11.87
#